data_AF-T2IK87-F1
#
_entry.id   AF-T2IK87-F1
#
_cell.length_a   1.000
_cell.length_b   1.000
_cell.length_c   1.000
_cell.angle_alpha   90.00
_cell.angle_beta   90.00
_cell.angle_gamma   90.00
#
_symmetry.space_group_name_H-M   'P 1'
#
loop_
_entity.id
_entity.type
_entity.pdbx_description
1 polymer ?
#
loop_
_entity_poly.entity_id
_entity_poly.type
_entity_poly.pdbx_seq_one_letter_code
_entity_poly.pdbx_strand_id
1 'polypeptide(L)'
;MKKLYDYHGNKEELFKQILKQKNSIKIPDNIPESLTEDYKIARTLDNYLEDYFDINNQFTSISNVDRKIDKILDKFIKEVLDGVYQEKDKFRKAMNTKKKTFKNIFEFSKSENLYLSNMYTRFISENLGHKLEEIANLSNNVYIPDRELEINIKGIDLIIYDQGLIKYTQLKLKKIH
;
A
#
# COMPACT_ATOMS: atom_id res chain seq x y z
N MET A 1 -26.99 8.39 16.18
CA MET A 1 -26.44 8.03 14.85
C MET A 1 -26.04 6.56 14.90
N LYS A 2 -26.25 5.79 13.83
CA LYS A 2 -25.69 4.44 13.74
C LYS A 2 -24.16 4.53 13.75
N LYS A 3 -23.49 3.58 14.41
CA LYS A 3 -22.03 3.52 14.42
C LYS A 3 -21.55 3.19 13.01
N LEU A 4 -20.37 3.68 12.60
CA LEU A 4 -19.79 3.31 11.31
C LEU A 4 -19.60 1.80 11.17
N TYR A 5 -19.27 1.13 12.28
CA TYR A 5 -19.11 -0.31 12.31
C TYR A 5 -20.38 -1.09 11.93
N ASP A 6 -21.59 -0.52 12.09
CA ASP A 6 -22.84 -1.17 11.71
C ASP A 6 -22.91 -1.51 10.20
N TYR A 7 -22.02 -0.91 9.40
CA TYR A 7 -21.93 -1.08 7.95
C TYR A 7 -20.78 -2.01 7.51
N HIS A 8 -20.01 -2.60 8.43
CA HIS A 8 -18.82 -3.43 8.10
C HIS A 8 -19.09 -4.58 7.11
N GLY A 9 -20.31 -5.14 7.12
CA GLY A 9 -20.72 -6.21 6.20
C GLY A 9 -20.96 -5.75 4.76
N ASN A 10 -21.01 -4.44 4.50
CA ASN A 10 -21.16 -3.87 3.17
C ASN A 10 -20.15 -2.72 2.97
N LYS A 11 -19.02 -3.05 2.33
CA LYS A 11 -17.91 -2.11 2.08
C LYS A 11 -18.33 -0.85 1.34
N GLU A 12 -19.19 -0.97 0.32
CA GLU A 12 -19.68 0.18 -0.43
C GLU A 12 -20.49 1.14 0.44
N GLU A 13 -21.37 0.58 1.29
CA GLU A 13 -22.18 1.40 2.19
C GLU A 13 -21.32 2.02 3.30
N LEU A 14 -20.40 1.26 3.88
CA LEU A 14 -19.43 1.79 4.84
C LEU A 14 -18.64 2.96 4.25
N PHE A 15 -18.13 2.82 3.03
CA PHE A 15 -17.42 3.88 2.31
C PHE A 15 -18.30 5.12 2.11
N LYS A 16 -19.56 4.96 1.67
CA LYS A 16 -20.50 6.08 1.55
C LYS A 16 -20.75 6.79 2.89
N GLN A 17 -20.88 6.03 3.98
CA GLN A 17 -21.08 6.60 5.30
C GLN A 17 -19.83 7.34 5.79
N ILE A 18 -18.63 6.84 5.53
CA ILE A 18 -17.36 7.55 5.81
C ILE A 18 -17.33 8.88 5.05
N LEU A 19 -17.60 8.88 3.74
CA LEU A 19 -17.62 10.10 2.93
C LEU A 19 -18.67 11.11 3.37
N LYS A 20 -19.80 10.64 3.94
CA LYS A 20 -20.83 11.50 4.50
C LYS A 20 -20.41 12.09 5.84
N GLN A 21 -19.90 11.25 6.74
CA GLN A 21 -19.56 11.63 8.10
C GLN A 21 -18.28 12.48 8.19
N LYS A 22 -17.31 12.30 7.28
CA LYS A 22 -16.07 13.07 7.30
C LYS A 22 -16.25 14.59 7.25
N ASN A 23 -17.37 15.06 6.70
CA ASN A 23 -17.66 16.49 6.61
C ASN A 23 -18.03 17.13 7.96
N SER A 24 -18.33 16.35 8.99
CA SER A 24 -18.54 16.86 10.35
C SER A 24 -17.25 17.00 11.15
N ILE A 25 -16.12 16.49 10.65
CA ILE A 25 -14.82 16.60 11.30
C ILE A 25 -14.33 18.04 11.23
N LYS A 26 -14.09 18.64 12.40
CA LYS A 26 -13.45 19.94 12.51
C LYS A 26 -11.96 19.80 12.24
N ILE A 27 -11.44 20.64 11.35
CA ILE A 27 -10.02 20.66 10.98
C ILE A 27 -9.30 21.66 11.90
N PRO A 28 -8.19 21.27 12.55
CA PRO A 28 -7.34 22.21 13.26
C PRO A 28 -6.61 23.17 12.31
N ASP A 29 -6.30 24.39 12.78
CA ASP A 29 -5.68 25.45 11.96
C ASP A 29 -4.26 25.11 11.46
N ASN A 30 -3.61 24.12 12.07
CA ASN A 30 -2.24 23.71 11.73
C ASN A 30 -2.16 22.64 10.63
N ILE A 31 -3.29 22.17 10.10
CA ILE A 31 -3.31 21.19 9.02
C ILE A 31 -3.22 21.90 7.67
N PRO A 32 -2.20 21.58 6.82
CA PRO A 32 -2.12 22.13 5.48
C PRO A 32 -3.35 21.76 4.65
N GLU A 33 -3.84 22.71 3.83
CA GLU A 33 -5.02 22.50 2.99
C GLU A 33 -4.93 21.22 2.13
N SER A 34 -3.73 20.90 1.65
CA SER A 34 -3.44 19.70 0.86
C SER A 34 -3.63 18.36 1.61
N LEU A 35 -3.78 18.38 2.94
CA LEU A 35 -3.98 17.20 3.79
C LEU A 35 -5.34 17.20 4.49
N THR A 36 -6.18 18.21 4.22
CA THR A 36 -7.47 18.36 4.88
C THR A 36 -8.38 17.15 4.67
N GLU A 37 -8.47 16.65 3.44
CA GLU A 37 -9.33 15.50 3.13
C GLU A 37 -8.80 14.20 3.74
N ASP A 38 -7.49 13.96 3.67
CA ASP A 38 -6.83 12.84 4.32
C ASP A 38 -7.06 12.84 5.84
N TYR A 39 -6.94 14.01 6.46
CA TYR A 39 -7.16 14.19 7.89
C TYR A 39 -8.60 13.85 8.29
N LYS A 40 -9.59 14.37 7.56
CA LYS A 40 -11.00 14.10 7.85
C LYS A 40 -11.33 12.61 7.72
N ILE A 41 -10.81 11.96 6.68
CA ILE A 41 -10.98 10.52 6.47
C ILE A 41 -10.36 9.74 7.62
N ALA A 42 -9.11 10.05 7.99
CA ALA A 42 -8.43 9.38 9.11
C ALA A 42 -9.24 9.51 10.42
N ARG A 43 -9.67 10.72 10.78
CA ARG A 43 -10.47 10.93 12.01
C ARG A 43 -11.84 10.25 11.98
N THR A 44 -12.42 10.11 10.79
CA THR A 44 -13.68 9.37 10.63
C THR A 44 -13.46 7.87 10.81
N LEU A 45 -12.35 7.35 10.28
CA LEU A 45 -11.96 5.95 10.40
C LEU A 45 -11.65 5.55 11.84
N ASP A 46 -11.09 6.43 12.67
CA ASP A 46 -10.83 6.13 14.10
C ASP A 46 -12.05 5.50 14.79
N ASN A 47 -13.25 6.06 14.55
CA ASN A 47 -14.52 5.58 15.12
C ASN A 47 -14.95 4.20 14.61
N TYR A 48 -14.46 3.77 13.45
CA TYR A 48 -14.72 2.46 12.86
C TYR A 48 -13.66 1.44 13.31
N LEU A 49 -12.40 1.88 13.38
CA LEU A 49 -11.24 1.03 13.60
C LEU A 49 -11.21 0.43 15.00
N GLU A 50 -11.67 1.15 16.03
CA GLU A 50 -11.78 0.59 17.39
C GLU A 50 -12.66 -0.67 17.40
N ASP A 51 -13.91 -0.54 16.96
CA ASP A 51 -14.86 -1.67 16.90
C ASP A 51 -14.34 -2.79 15.96
N TYR A 52 -13.67 -2.43 14.86
CA TYR A 52 -13.06 -3.39 13.93
C TYR A 52 -11.97 -4.23 14.59
N PHE A 53 -10.99 -3.62 15.24
CA PHE A 53 -9.89 -4.34 15.87
C PHE A 53 -10.35 -5.14 17.09
N ASP A 54 -11.31 -4.64 17.86
CA ASP A 54 -11.88 -5.36 19.00
C ASP A 54 -12.53 -6.68 18.59
N ILE A 55 -13.20 -6.72 17.43
CA ILE A 55 -13.83 -7.94 16.90
C ILE A 55 -12.79 -8.81 16.19
N ASN A 56 -11.93 -8.22 15.36
CA ASN A 56 -10.95 -8.98 14.59
C ASN A 56 -9.93 -9.70 15.49
N ASN A 57 -9.56 -9.09 16.62
CA ASN A 57 -8.62 -9.67 17.59
C ASN A 57 -9.20 -10.80 18.44
N GLN A 58 -10.53 -10.97 18.49
CA GLN A 58 -11.15 -12.11 19.18
C GLN A 58 -10.90 -13.43 18.43
N PHE A 59 -10.60 -13.39 17.14
CA PHE A 59 -10.32 -14.59 16.33
C PHE A 59 -8.84 -14.98 16.39
N THR A 60 -8.44 -15.74 17.40
CA THR A 60 -7.02 -15.95 17.74
C THR A 60 -6.27 -17.05 16.96
N SER A 61 -6.81 -17.62 15.88
CA SER A 61 -6.14 -18.75 15.19
C SER A 61 -5.81 -18.46 13.74
N ILE A 62 -4.67 -17.81 13.51
CA ILE A 62 -4.05 -17.80 12.19
C ILE A 62 -3.20 -19.07 12.08
N SER A 63 -3.82 -20.18 11.68
CA SER A 63 -3.06 -21.37 11.32
C SER A 63 -2.34 -21.16 9.97
N ASN A 64 -1.16 -21.75 9.83
CA ASN A 64 -0.37 -21.74 8.58
C ASN A 64 0.14 -20.35 8.12
N VAL A 65 0.46 -19.43 9.05
CA VAL A 65 1.07 -18.12 8.69
C VAL A 65 2.31 -18.32 7.83
N ASP A 66 3.25 -19.17 8.26
CA ASP A 66 4.52 -19.40 7.55
C ASP A 66 4.28 -19.84 6.10
N ARG A 67 3.38 -20.81 5.89
CA ARG A 67 3.01 -21.28 4.54
C ARG A 67 2.37 -20.18 3.68
N LYS A 68 1.62 -19.25 4.28
CA LYS A 68 1.04 -18.11 3.55
C LYS A 68 2.13 -17.11 3.17
N ILE A 69 3.07 -16.83 4.07
CA ILE A 69 4.24 -15.99 3.81
C ILE A 69 5.08 -16.59 2.67
N ASP A 70 5.38 -17.88 2.73
CA ASP A 70 6.14 -18.59 1.68
C ASP A 70 5.48 -18.43 0.31
N LYS A 71 4.16 -18.61 0.22
CA LYS A 71 3.41 -18.40 -1.03
C LYS A 71 3.49 -16.97 -1.55
N ILE A 72 3.45 -15.97 -0.68
CA ILE A 72 3.59 -14.56 -1.06
C ILE A 72 4.99 -14.31 -1.63
N LEU A 73 6.03 -14.85 -0.99
CA LEU A 73 7.41 -14.72 -1.44
C LEU A 73 7.70 -15.49 -2.74
N ASP A 74 7.14 -16.68 -2.91
CA ASP A 74 7.23 -17.44 -4.16
C ASP A 74 6.61 -16.67 -5.33
N LYS A 75 5.47 -16.03 -5.09
CA LYS A 75 4.80 -15.16 -6.08
C LYS A 75 5.67 -13.95 -6.41
N PHE A 76 6.25 -13.30 -5.40
CA PHE A 76 7.19 -12.19 -5.58
C PHE A 76 8.37 -12.57 -6.48
N ILE A 77 9.01 -13.71 -6.25
CA ILE A 77 10.15 -14.17 -7.07
C ILE A 77 9.74 -14.29 -8.54
N LYS A 78 8.58 -14.90 -8.82
CA LYS A 78 8.06 -15.05 -10.19
C LYS A 78 7.78 -13.69 -10.84
N GLU A 79 7.04 -12.82 -10.15
CA GLU A 79 6.67 -11.48 -10.65
C GLU A 79 7.91 -10.63 -10.94
N VAL A 80 8.90 -10.68 -10.04
CA VAL A 80 10.18 -9.99 -10.22
C VAL A 80 10.92 -10.51 -11.44
N LEU A 81 11.11 -11.83 -11.55
CA LEU A 81 11.83 -12.42 -12.68
C LEU A 81 11.16 -12.09 -14.01
N ASP A 82 9.84 -12.27 -14.10
CA ASP A 82 9.08 -12.00 -15.32
C ASP A 82 9.18 -10.51 -15.71
N GLY A 83 9.02 -9.59 -14.76
CA GLY A 83 9.16 -8.16 -15.02
C GLY A 83 10.56 -7.75 -15.46
N VAL A 84 11.60 -8.30 -14.82
CA VAL A 84 13.01 -8.08 -15.16
C VAL A 84 13.32 -8.54 -16.59
N TYR A 85 12.83 -9.71 -16.99
CA TYR A 85 12.99 -10.21 -18.37
C TYR A 85 12.25 -9.36 -19.38
N GLN A 86 10.98 -9.02 -19.11
CA GLN A 86 10.18 -8.19 -20.00
C GLN A 86 10.82 -6.82 -20.25
N GLU A 87 11.32 -6.17 -19.20
CA GLU A 87 11.95 -4.86 -19.33
C GLU A 87 13.30 -4.91 -20.07
N LYS A 88 14.07 -5.99 -19.88
CA LYS A 88 15.29 -6.24 -20.67
C LYS A 88 14.97 -6.35 -22.16
N ASP A 89 13.94 -7.11 -22.50
CA ASP A 89 13.50 -7.26 -23.89
C ASP A 89 12.95 -5.96 -24.48
N LYS A 90 12.18 -5.19 -23.70
CA LYS A 90 11.70 -3.86 -24.11
C LYS A 90 12.85 -2.92 -24.39
N PHE A 91 13.87 -2.89 -23.54
CA PHE A 91 15.05 -2.05 -23.73
C PHE A 91 15.79 -2.42 -25.03
N ARG A 92 16.07 -3.72 -25.23
CA ARG A 92 16.76 -4.20 -26.44
C ARG A 92 15.99 -3.88 -27.72
N LYS A 93 14.67 -4.10 -27.72
CA LYS A 93 13.79 -3.73 -28.85
C LYS A 93 13.84 -2.23 -29.12
N ALA A 94 13.83 -1.40 -28.07
CA ALA A 94 13.89 0.05 -28.17
C ALA A 94 15.25 0.55 -28.72
N MET A 95 16.36 -0.12 -28.39
CA MET A 95 17.70 0.23 -28.89
C MET A 95 17.90 -0.11 -30.38
N ASN A 96 17.19 -1.14 -30.87
CA ASN A 96 17.22 -1.56 -32.27
C ASN A 96 16.28 -0.72 -33.16
N THR A 97 15.40 0.09 -32.58
CA THR A 97 14.54 1.01 -33.33
C THR A 97 15.20 2.38 -33.47
N LYS A 98 15.14 2.99 -34.67
CA LYS A 98 15.59 4.38 -34.88
C LYS A 98 14.65 5.36 -34.16
N LYS A 99 14.85 5.56 -32.86
CA LYS A 99 14.13 6.57 -32.06
C LYS A 99 14.83 7.93 -32.16
N LYS A 100 14.03 9.00 -32.29
CA LYS A 100 14.49 10.39 -32.20
C LYS A 100 14.43 10.96 -30.78
N THR A 101 13.76 10.26 -29.85
CA THR A 101 13.54 10.69 -28.47
C THR A 101 13.84 9.55 -27.49
N PHE A 102 14.48 9.90 -26.37
CA PHE A 102 14.87 8.98 -25.30
C PHE A 102 14.26 9.45 -23.98
N LYS A 103 13.85 8.53 -23.11
CA LYS A 103 13.23 8.89 -21.82
C LYS A 103 14.23 9.36 -20.79
N ASN A 104 15.48 8.90 -20.88
CA ASN A 104 16.55 9.28 -19.95
C ASN A 104 17.94 9.17 -20.59
N ILE A 105 18.96 9.66 -19.88
CA ILE A 105 20.34 9.71 -20.34
C ILE A 105 20.96 8.32 -20.58
N PHE A 106 20.52 7.29 -19.85
CA PHE A 106 21.01 5.91 -20.00
C PHE A 106 20.47 5.24 -21.27
N GLU A 107 19.22 5.52 -21.64
CA GLU A 107 18.66 5.13 -22.93
C GLU A 107 19.38 5.83 -24.08
N PHE A 108 19.67 7.13 -23.93
CA PHE A 108 20.43 7.91 -24.92
C PHE A 108 21.85 7.38 -25.12
N SER A 109 22.57 7.10 -24.03
CA SER A 109 23.94 6.57 -24.06
C SER A 109 24.01 5.08 -24.42
N LYS A 110 22.86 4.42 -24.62
CA LYS A 110 22.73 2.97 -24.85
C LYS A 110 23.42 2.13 -23.77
N SER A 111 23.49 2.65 -22.55
CA SER A 111 24.15 1.98 -21.42
C SER A 111 23.19 0.96 -20.79
N GLU A 112 23.02 -0.19 -21.46
CA GLU A 112 22.09 -1.27 -21.06
C GLU A 112 22.22 -1.63 -19.58
N ASN A 113 23.43 -1.93 -19.11
CA ASN A 113 23.64 -2.38 -17.73
C ASN A 113 23.21 -1.33 -16.69
N LEU A 114 23.49 -0.05 -16.93
CA LEU A 114 23.17 1.03 -15.98
C LEU A 114 21.68 1.37 -16.00
N TYR A 115 21.04 1.32 -17.17
CA TYR A 115 19.58 1.44 -17.27
C TYR A 115 18.90 0.29 -16.52
N LEU A 116 19.29 -0.95 -16.83
CA LEU A 116 18.68 -2.15 -16.24
C LEU A 116 18.92 -2.21 -14.74
N SER A 117 20.12 -1.91 -14.24
CA SER A 117 20.42 -1.90 -12.80
C SER A 117 19.51 -0.94 -12.02
N ASN A 118 19.34 0.30 -12.51
CA ASN A 118 18.46 1.28 -11.88
C ASN A 118 17.00 0.84 -11.91
N MET A 119 16.56 0.31 -13.05
CA MET A 119 15.18 -0.14 -13.21
C MET A 119 14.89 -1.37 -12.35
N TYR A 120 15.75 -2.40 -12.36
CA TYR A 120 15.63 -3.58 -11.50
C TYR A 120 15.55 -3.20 -10.03
N THR A 121 16.42 -2.30 -9.57
CA THR A 121 16.41 -1.84 -8.17
C THR A 121 15.06 -1.24 -7.79
N ARG A 122 14.52 -0.35 -8.64
CA ARG A 122 13.20 0.27 -8.41
C ARG A 122 12.09 -0.77 -8.43
N PHE A 123 12.06 -1.62 -9.45
CA PHE A 123 11.03 -2.64 -9.64
C PHE A 123 10.99 -3.64 -8.49
N ILE A 124 12.16 -4.14 -8.07
CA ILE A 124 12.28 -5.05 -6.93
C ILE A 124 11.82 -4.35 -5.64
N SER A 125 12.24 -3.11 -5.41
CA SER A 125 11.86 -2.36 -4.20
C SER A 125 10.35 -2.12 -4.12
N GLU A 126 9.73 -1.69 -5.21
CA GLU A 126 8.28 -1.44 -5.26
C GLU A 126 7.49 -2.73 -5.04
N ASN A 127 7.83 -3.80 -5.76
CA ASN A 127 7.17 -5.10 -5.60
C ASN A 127 7.35 -5.67 -4.19
N LEU A 128 8.53 -5.49 -3.59
CA LEU A 128 8.79 -5.95 -2.22
C LEU A 128 7.93 -5.17 -1.21
N GLY A 129 7.75 -3.86 -1.40
CA GLY A 129 6.85 -3.05 -0.57
C GLY A 129 5.43 -3.61 -0.55
N HIS A 130 4.85 -3.85 -1.73
CA HIS A 130 3.51 -4.45 -1.85
C HIS A 130 3.40 -5.82 -1.19
N LYS A 131 4.47 -6.63 -1.23
CA LYS A 131 4.48 -7.97 -0.63
C LYS A 131 4.60 -7.91 0.89
N LEU A 132 5.33 -6.93 1.43
CA LEU A 132 5.33 -6.67 2.87
C LEU A 132 3.97 -6.20 3.37
N GLU A 133 3.22 -5.42 2.58
CA GLU A 133 1.82 -5.11 2.88
C GLU A 133 0.93 -6.37 2.86
N GLU A 134 1.09 -7.26 1.87
CA GLU A 134 0.39 -8.56 1.84
C GLU A 134 0.67 -9.39 3.09
N ILE A 135 1.93 -9.42 3.54
CA ILE A 135 2.34 -10.14 4.74
C ILE A 135 1.78 -9.48 6.00
N ALA A 136 1.84 -8.14 6.10
CA ALA A 136 1.29 -7.41 7.24
C ALA A 136 -0.22 -7.66 7.40
N ASN A 137 -0.95 -7.76 6.28
CA ASN A 137 -2.38 -8.07 6.25
C ASN A 137 -2.73 -9.49 6.75
N LEU A 138 -1.74 -10.36 6.99
CA LEU A 138 -1.99 -11.65 7.64
C LEU A 138 -2.25 -11.48 9.14
N SER A 139 -1.85 -10.36 9.74
CA SER A 139 -2.05 -10.05 11.15
C SER A 139 -3.44 -9.45 11.38
N ASN A 140 -4.13 -9.90 12.43
CA ASN A 140 -5.43 -9.35 12.83
C ASN A 140 -5.33 -7.92 13.39
N ASN A 141 -4.14 -7.52 13.81
CA ASN A 141 -3.84 -6.18 14.33
C ASN A 141 -3.52 -5.16 13.24
N VAL A 142 -3.67 -5.53 11.95
CA VAL A 142 -3.35 -4.65 10.83
C VAL A 142 -4.61 -4.42 10.00
N TYR A 143 -4.82 -3.17 9.60
CA TYR A 143 -5.86 -2.75 8.67
C TYR A 143 -5.22 -1.98 7.51
N ILE A 144 -5.56 -2.32 6.28
CA ILE A 144 -5.03 -1.68 5.07
C ILE A 144 -6.17 -0.92 4.37
N PRO A 145 -6.26 0.42 4.50
CA PRO A 145 -7.39 1.20 4.00
C PRO A 145 -7.66 1.04 2.50
N ASP A 146 -6.60 0.99 1.70
CA ASP A 146 -6.70 0.84 0.25
C ASP A 146 -7.31 -0.52 -0.15
N ARG A 147 -6.92 -1.60 0.54
CA ARG A 147 -7.48 -2.94 0.27
C ARG A 147 -8.88 -3.13 0.84
N GLU A 148 -9.13 -2.54 1.99
CA GLU A 148 -10.39 -2.78 2.69
C GLU A 148 -11.52 -1.92 2.15
N LEU A 149 -11.24 -0.67 1.76
CA LEU A 149 -12.24 0.31 1.36
C LEU A 149 -11.87 1.13 0.10
N GLU A 150 -10.77 0.82 -0.58
CA GLU A 150 -10.28 1.60 -1.74
C GLU A 150 -10.02 3.08 -1.38
N ILE A 151 -9.64 3.32 -0.12
CA ILE A 151 -9.30 4.64 0.41
C ILE A 151 -7.78 4.78 0.42
N ASN A 152 -7.27 5.76 -0.35
CA ASN A 152 -5.89 6.21 -0.22
C ASN A 152 -5.83 7.40 0.76
N ILE A 153 -5.04 7.25 1.82
CA ILE A 153 -4.74 8.35 2.77
C ILE A 153 -3.26 8.68 2.62
N LYS A 154 -2.97 9.94 2.26
CA LYS A 154 -1.61 10.34 1.94
C LYS A 154 -0.61 10.07 3.07
N GLY A 155 0.42 9.29 2.75
CA GLY A 155 1.49 8.94 3.68
C GLY A 155 1.14 7.83 4.67
N ILE A 156 0.07 7.07 4.43
CA ILE A 156 -0.38 5.97 5.27
C ILE A 156 -0.59 4.76 4.36
N ASP A 157 0.18 3.70 4.59
CA ASP A 157 0.04 2.44 3.85
C ASP A 157 -0.77 1.44 4.67
N LEU A 158 -0.61 1.44 5.99
CA LEU A 158 -1.32 0.55 6.90
C LEU A 158 -1.59 1.19 8.26
N ILE A 159 -2.58 0.64 8.96
CA ILE A 159 -3.00 1.06 10.29
C ILE A 159 -2.81 -0.13 11.23
N ILE A 160 -2.08 0.09 12.33
CA ILE A 160 -1.77 -0.95 13.32
C ILE A 160 -2.52 -0.67 14.61
N TYR A 161 -3.13 -1.70 15.17
CA TYR A 161 -3.60 -1.68 16.55
C TYR A 161 -2.56 -2.31 17.47
N ASP A 162 -2.04 -1.53 18.40
CA ASP A 162 -0.99 -1.97 19.33
C ASP A 162 -1.24 -1.37 20.71
N GLN A 163 -1.42 -2.23 21.71
CA GLN A 163 -1.62 -1.85 23.13
C GLN A 163 -2.75 -0.82 23.34
N GLY A 164 -3.87 -0.98 22.63
CA GLY A 164 -5.01 -0.06 22.75
C GLY A 164 -4.88 1.23 21.94
N LEU A 165 -3.83 1.36 21.12
CA LEU A 165 -3.57 2.55 20.31
C LEU A 165 -3.63 2.21 18.82
N ILE A 166 -4.38 3.03 18.08
CA ILE A 166 -4.42 3.02 16.61
C ILE A 166 -3.25 3.86 16.08
N LYS A 167 -2.39 3.24 15.26
CA LYS A 167 -1.17 3.84 14.70
C LYS A 167 -1.23 3.83 13.17
N TYR A 168 -1.38 5.01 12.59
CA TYR A 168 -1.27 5.22 11.15
C TYR A 168 0.20 5.19 10.73
N THR A 169 0.57 4.27 9.84
CA THR A 169 1.97 3.92 9.58
C THR A 169 2.27 3.93 8.08
N GLN A 170 3.45 4.45 7.74
CA GLN A 170 4.03 4.34 6.40
C GLN A 170 5.10 3.24 6.40
N LEU A 171 5.01 2.30 5.45
CA LEU A 171 6.07 1.34 5.21
C LEU A 171 7.19 2.00 4.40
N LYS A 172 8.42 1.87 4.89
CA LYS A 172 9.61 2.33 4.19
C LYS A 172 10.63 1.22 4.12
N LEU A 173 11.01 0.87 2.91
CA LEU A 173 12.21 0.07 2.68
C LEU A 173 13.43 0.95 2.95
N LYS A 174 14.30 0.49 3.84
CA LYS A 174 15.56 1.18 4.13
C LYS A 174 16.40 1.20 2.86
N LYS A 175 16.84 2.39 2.43
CA LYS A 175 17.86 2.50 1.37
C LYS A 175 19.14 1.85 1.90
N ILE A 176 19.59 0.80 1.23
CA ILE A 176 20.92 0.23 1.45
C ILE A 176 21.90 1.24 0.81
N HIS A 177 22.75 1.83 1.64
CA HIS A 177 23.81 2.77 1.24
C HIS A 177 25.11 2.03 0.97
#